data_AF-A0A383BD78-F1
#
_entry.id   AF-A0A383BD78-F1
#
_cell.length_a   1.000
_cell.length_b   1.000
_cell.length_c   1.000
_cell.angle_alpha   90.00
_cell.angle_beta   90.00
_cell.angle_gamma   90.00
#
_symmetry.space_group_name_H-M   'P 1'
#
loop_
_entity.id
_entity.type
_entity.pdbx_description
1 polymer ?
#
loop_
_entity_poly.entity_id
_entity_poly.type
_entity_poly.pdbx_seq_one_letter_code
_entity_poly.pdbx_strand_id
1 'polypeptide(L)'
;KATACLRCNHNDPFGFPRRRFHIAGTKGGMAIQQLESGRFTLNLDQARGKFKKGIQAVQLKAGRSYTSEFADLAKVIRGEKQLAWSYEHDLAVHQTLLKICGMD
;
A
#
# COMPACT_ATOMS: atom_id res chain seq x y z
N LYS A 1 11.54 -11.61 13.16
CA LYS A 1 10.18 -12.13 12.84
C LYS A 1 9.27 -10.94 12.56
N ALA A 2 8.50 -10.97 11.48
CA ALA A 2 7.50 -9.95 11.16
C ALA A 2 6.11 -10.60 11.21
N THR A 3 5.10 -9.83 11.60
CA THR A 3 3.71 -10.29 11.66
C THR A 3 2.85 -9.32 10.86
N ALA A 4 1.94 -9.86 10.05
CA ALA A 4 0.94 -9.09 9.33
C ALA A 4 -0.46 -9.52 9.79
N CYS A 5 -1.39 -8.57 9.86
CA CYS A 5 -2.80 -8.82 10.14
C CYS A 5 -3.62 -8.09 9.09
N LEU A 6 -4.56 -8.81 8.47
CA LEU A 6 -5.52 -8.25 7.51
C LEU A 6 -6.92 -8.41 8.09
N ARG A 7 -7.68 -7.31 8.09
CA ARG A 7 -9.11 -7.34 8.42
C ARG A 7 -9.88 -6.72 7.28
N CYS A 8 -10.83 -7.48 6.74
CA CYS A 8 -11.81 -7.01 5.76
C CYS A 8 -13.20 -7.07 6.37
N ASN A 9 -14.02 -6.05 6.14
CA ASN A 9 -15.41 -6.02 6.58
C ASN A 9 -16.25 -5.26 5.56
N HIS A 10 -17.25 -5.91 4.98
CA HIS A 10 -18.21 -5.30 4.05
C HIS A 10 -19.48 -4.78 4.74
N ASN A 11 -19.72 -5.17 5.99
CA ASN A 11 -20.93 -4.82 6.75
C ASN A 11 -20.80 -3.50 7.52
N ASP A 12 -19.64 -2.84 7.49
CA ASP A 12 -19.42 -1.58 8.21
C ASP A 12 -19.95 -0.40 7.38
N PRO A 13 -21.03 0.29 7.81
CA PRO A 13 -21.55 1.46 7.10
C PRO A 13 -20.56 2.64 7.09
N PHE A 14 -19.52 2.60 7.94
CA PHE A 14 -18.43 3.56 8.01
C PHE A 14 -17.09 2.96 7.56
N GLY A 15 -17.12 2.00 6.62
CA GLY A 15 -15.92 1.28 6.18
C GLY A 15 -14.83 2.17 5.56
N PHE A 16 -15.17 3.29 4.93
CA PHE A 16 -14.19 4.18 4.27
C PHE A 16 -13.09 4.70 5.23
N PRO A 17 -13.41 5.37 6.35
CA PRO A 17 -12.41 5.74 7.37
C PRO A 17 -11.61 4.57 7.96
N ARG A 18 -12.10 3.33 7.86
CA ARG A 18 -11.44 2.12 8.36
C ARG A 18 -10.43 1.53 7.39
N ARG A 19 -10.37 2.01 6.15
CA ARG A 19 -9.33 1.64 5.17
C ARG A 19 -8.01 2.29 5.60
N ARG A 20 -7.23 1.53 6.36
CA ARG A 20 -5.99 1.98 6.98
C ARG A 20 -4.87 0.98 6.73
N PHE A 21 -3.64 1.50 6.69
CA PHE A 21 -2.44 0.69 6.52
C PHE A 21 -1.38 1.14 7.52
N HIS A 22 -0.86 0.20 8.31
CA HIS A 22 0.09 0.49 9.37
C HIS A 22 1.32 -0.40 9.27
N ILE A 23 2.48 0.21 9.43
CA ILE A 23 3.77 -0.46 9.53
C ILE A 23 4.39 -0.04 10.86
N ALA A 24 4.82 -1.00 11.65
CA ALA A 24 5.69 -0.77 12.80
C ALA A 24 7.03 -1.49 12.55
N GLY A 25 8.11 -0.75 12.65
CA GLY A 25 9.48 -1.24 12.54
C GLY A 25 10.29 -0.90 13.79
N THR A 26 11.54 -1.34 13.81
CA THR A 26 12.43 -1.15 14.96
C THR A 26 12.90 0.29 15.16
N LYS A 27 12.79 1.12 14.12
CA LYS A 27 13.31 2.51 14.08
C LYS A 27 12.21 3.54 13.82
N GLY A 28 10.95 3.13 13.87
CA GLY A 28 9.83 3.97 13.50
C GLY A 28 8.65 3.20 12.95
N GLY A 29 7.70 3.92 12.41
CA GLY A 29 6.49 3.38 11.82
C GLY A 29 5.85 4.34 10.83
N MET A 30 4.82 3.84 10.17
CA MET A 30 4.04 4.56 9.18
C MET A 30 2.57 4.21 9.34
N ALA A 31 1.71 5.20 9.22
CA ALA A 31 0.27 5.05 9.29
C ALA A 31 -0.40 5.83 8.16
N ILE A 32 -1.21 5.15 7.36
CA ILE A 32 -2.18 5.76 6.46
C ILE A 32 -3.57 5.52 7.03
N GLN A 33 -4.33 6.59 7.23
CA GLN A 33 -5.73 6.55 7.63
C GLN A 33 -6.52 7.27 6.53
N GLN A 34 -7.44 6.55 5.88
CA GLN A 34 -7.93 6.82 4.52
C GLN A 34 -6.82 6.64 3.48
N LEU A 35 -6.80 5.45 2.87
CA LEU A 35 -5.78 5.00 1.93
C LEU A 35 -5.64 5.93 0.71
N GLU A 36 -6.75 6.54 0.29
CA GLU A 36 -6.86 7.39 -0.88
C GLU A 36 -6.30 8.80 -0.69
N SER A 37 -6.07 9.22 0.56
CA SER A 37 -5.66 10.60 0.87
C SER A 37 -4.27 10.97 0.35
N GLY A 38 -3.42 9.97 0.06
CA GLY A 38 -2.00 10.19 -0.25
C GLY A 38 -1.20 10.73 0.93
N ARG A 39 -1.83 10.89 2.10
CA ARG A 39 -1.23 11.45 3.29
C ARG A 39 -0.97 10.36 4.30
N PHE A 40 0.22 10.35 4.87
CA PHE A 40 0.57 9.40 5.91
C PHE A 40 1.30 10.07 7.06
N THR A 41 1.17 9.47 8.25
CA THR A 41 1.95 9.82 9.42
C THR A 41 3.18 8.94 9.47
N LEU A 42 4.35 9.56 9.59
CA LEU A 42 5.64 8.91 9.74
C LEU A 42 6.19 9.21 11.13
N ASN A 43 6.55 8.19 11.90
CA ASN A 43 7.24 8.34 13.18
C ASN A 43 8.64 7.74 13.10
N LEU A 44 9.67 8.51 13.46
CA LEU A 44 11.06 8.06 13.43
C LEU A 44 11.75 8.28 14.77
N ASP A 45 12.59 7.32 15.17
CA ASP A 45 13.43 7.39 16.37
C ASP A 45 14.53 8.47 16.28
N GLN A 46 15.00 8.75 15.07
CA GLN A 46 16.00 9.75 14.72
C GLN A 46 15.73 10.34 13.33
N ALA A 47 16.33 11.48 13.01
CA ALA A 47 16.22 12.07 11.68
C ALA A 47 16.87 11.18 10.61
N ARG A 48 16.26 11.09 9.43
CA ARG A 48 16.72 10.25 8.30
C ARG A 48 16.49 10.98 6.98
N GLY A 49 17.57 11.40 6.32
CA GLY A 49 17.49 12.17 5.07
C GLY A 49 16.66 13.44 5.24
N LYS A 50 15.61 13.58 4.43
CA LYS A 50 14.66 14.71 4.48
C LYS A 50 13.64 14.65 5.63
N PHE A 51 13.60 13.55 6.38
CA PHE A 51 12.58 13.31 7.42
C PHE A 51 13.14 13.57 8.82
N LYS A 52 12.35 14.28 9.64
CA LYS A 52 12.73 14.67 11.00
C LYS A 52 12.50 13.52 11.99
N LYS A 53 13.18 13.58 13.14
CA LYS A 53 12.88 12.75 14.32
C LYS A 53 11.47 13.07 14.83
N GLY A 54 10.78 12.07 15.38
CA GLY A 54 9.43 12.23 15.94
C GLY A 54 8.34 11.99 14.91
N ILE A 55 7.14 12.51 15.19
CA ILE A 55 5.94 12.33 14.36
C ILE A 55 5.86 13.46 13.34
N GLN A 56 5.63 13.13 12.08
CA GLN A 56 5.38 14.12 11.03
C GLN A 56 4.37 13.61 9.99
N ALA A 57 3.66 14.53 9.34
CA ALA A 57 2.81 14.22 8.20
C ALA A 57 3.63 14.31 6.91
N VAL A 58 3.43 13.35 6.01
CA VAL A 58 4.04 13.32 4.67
C VAL A 58 2.93 13.23 3.64
N GLN A 59 2.97 14.12 2.65
CA GLN A 59 2.07 14.12 1.51
C GLN A 59 2.78 13.50 0.31
N LEU A 60 2.22 12.41 -0.21
CA LEU A 60 2.60 11.87 -1.51
C LEU A 60 1.88 12.64 -2.60
N LYS A 61 2.49 12.70 -3.79
CA LYS A 61 1.75 12.99 -5.02
C LYS A 61 0.82 11.81 -5.26
N ALA A 62 -0.39 11.90 -4.75
CA ALA A 62 -1.41 10.88 -4.90
C ALA A 62 -2.39 11.26 -6.00
N GLY A 63 -2.97 10.23 -6.60
CA GLY A 63 -3.95 10.36 -7.68
C GLY A 63 -3.87 9.13 -8.56
N ARG A 64 -4.88 8.26 -8.47
CA ARG A 64 -5.08 7.22 -9.47
C ARG A 64 -5.69 7.89 -10.70
N SER A 65 -5.07 7.71 -11.86
CA SER A 65 -5.65 8.13 -13.12
C SER A 65 -5.85 6.90 -13.99
N TYR A 66 -7.10 6.51 -14.24
CA TYR A 66 -7.37 5.41 -15.16
C TYR A 66 -6.74 5.66 -16.54
N THR A 67 -6.70 6.92 -16.98
CA THR A 67 -6.02 7.32 -18.21
C THR A 67 -4.53 6.98 -18.18
N SER A 68 -3.83 7.23 -17.05
CA SER A 68 -2.41 6.85 -16.94
C SER A 68 -2.21 5.34 -16.89
N GLU A 69 -3.10 4.60 -16.22
CA GLU A 69 -3.05 3.14 -16.16
C GLU A 69 -3.22 2.51 -17.55
N PHE A 70 -4.22 2.95 -18.32
CA PHE A 70 -4.43 2.45 -19.69
C PHE A 70 -3.32 2.87 -20.65
N ALA A 71 -2.78 4.08 -20.51
CA ALA A 71 -1.62 4.51 -21.28
C ALA A 71 -0.38 3.64 -20.96
N ASP A 72 -0.18 3.25 -19.70
CA ASP A 72 0.89 2.34 -19.30
C ASP A 72 0.72 0.94 -19.90
N LEU A 73 -0.50 0.40 -19.86
CA LEU A 73 -0.84 -0.87 -20.50
C LEU A 73 -0.60 -0.84 -22.02
N ALA A 74 -0.96 0.24 -22.70
CA ALA A 74 -0.72 0.39 -24.13
C ALA A 74 0.77 0.38 -24.49
N LYS A 75 1.64 0.94 -23.63
CA LYS A 75 3.11 0.85 -23.82
C LYS A 75 3.59 -0.59 -23.72
N VAL A 76 3.05 -1.36 -22.77
CA VAL A 76 3.39 -2.78 -22.60
C VAL A 76 2.98 -3.59 -23.83
N ILE A 77 1.74 -3.40 -24.32
CA ILE A 77 1.24 -4.10 -25.52
C ILE A 77 2.12 -3.79 -26.74
N ARG A 78 2.63 -2.56 -26.85
CA ARG A 78 3.52 -2.14 -27.94
C ARG A 78 4.99 -2.57 -27.75
N GLY A 79 5.33 -3.25 -26.66
CA GLY A 79 6.70 -3.68 -26.35
C GLY A 79 7.63 -2.55 -25.88
N GLU A 80 7.09 -1.36 -25.58
CA GLU A 80 7.85 -0.19 -25.13
C GLU A 80 8.21 -0.26 -23.63
N LYS A 81 7.54 -1.16 -22.89
CA LYS A 81 7.69 -1.32 -21.44
C LYS A 81 7.37 -2.76 -21.05
N GLN A 82 7.96 -3.24 -19.94
CA GLN A 82 7.50 -4.45 -19.26
C GLN A 82 6.39 -4.14 -18.25
N LEU A 83 5.57 -5.15 -17.93
CA LEU A 83 4.61 -5.04 -16.83
C LEU A 83 5.35 -4.68 -15.53
N ALA A 84 4.73 -3.81 -14.73
CA ALA A 84 5.29 -3.42 -13.43
C ALA A 84 5.28 -4.58 -12.41
N TRP A 85 4.40 -5.55 -12.61
CA TRP A 85 4.23 -6.73 -11.77
C TRP A 85 4.40 -7.99 -12.60
N SER A 86 5.11 -8.98 -12.05
CA SER A 86 5.30 -10.26 -12.70
C SER A 86 4.18 -11.23 -12.37
N TYR A 87 4.09 -12.32 -13.14
CA TYR A 87 3.18 -13.42 -12.84
C TYR A 87 3.40 -13.97 -11.42
N GLU A 88 4.65 -14.12 -10.99
CA GLU A 88 4.99 -14.65 -9.67
C GLU A 88 4.52 -13.71 -8.55
N HIS A 89 4.56 -12.40 -8.78
CA HIS A 89 3.99 -11.43 -7.85
C HIS A 89 2.48 -11.66 -7.68
N ASP A 90 1.74 -11.70 -8.79
CA ASP A 90 0.29 -11.88 -8.75
C ASP A 90 -0.11 -13.24 -8.16
N LEU A 91 0.63 -14.30 -8.52
CA LEU A 91 0.43 -15.64 -7.95
C LEU A 91 0.64 -15.64 -6.44
N ALA A 92 1.71 -15.02 -5.95
CA ALA A 92 2.00 -14.94 -4.51
C ALA A 92 0.91 -14.18 -3.75
N VAL A 93 0.37 -13.10 -4.34
CA VAL A 93 -0.75 -12.34 -3.76
C VAL A 93 -2.00 -13.22 -3.64
N HIS A 94 -2.39 -13.91 -4.72
CA HIS A 94 -3.58 -14.77 -4.72
C HIS A 94 -3.45 -15.96 -3.76
N GLN A 95 -2.31 -16.65 -3.77
CA GLN A 95 -2.04 -17.74 -2.83
C GLN A 95 -2.06 -17.28 -1.37
N THR A 96 -1.53 -16.08 -1.09
CA THR A 96 -1.55 -15.51 0.26
C THR A 96 -2.97 -15.20 0.71
N LEU A 97 -3.80 -14.64 -0.19
CA LEU A 97 -5.20 -14.35 0.11
C LEU A 97 -5.97 -15.64 0.45
N LEU A 98 -5.85 -16.66 -0.39
CA LEU A 98 -6.49 -17.97 -0.21
C LEU A 98 -6.14 -18.60 1.15
N LYS A 99 -4.84 -18.66 1.47
CA LYS A 99 -4.34 -19.14 2.77
C LYS A 99 -4.91 -18.38 3.97
N ILE A 100 -4.97 -17.04 3.89
CA ILE A 100 -5.50 -16.20 4.98
C ILE A 100 -7.01 -16.43 5.16
N CYS A 101 -7.72 -16.75 4.08
CA CYS A 101 -9.14 -17.10 4.11
C CYS A 101 -9.40 -18.56 4.55
N GLY A 102 -8.36 -19.37 4.77
CA GLY A 102 -8.50 -20.81 5.09
C GLY A 102 -9.01 -21.63 3.90
N MET A 103 -8.74 -21.16 2.69
CA MET A 103 -9.10 -21.82 1.43
C MET A 103 -7.79 -22.28 0.80
N ASP A 104 -7.39 -23.54 1.01
CA ASP A 104 -6.16 -24.12 0.43
C ASP A 104 -6.49 -25.11 -0.70
#